data_AF-A0A971Z641-F1
#
_entry.id   AF-A0A971Z641-F1
#
_cell.length_a   1.000
_cell.length_b   1.000
_cell.length_c   1.000
_cell.angle_alpha   90.00
_cell.angle_beta   90.00
_cell.angle_gamma   90.00
#
_symmetry.space_group_name_H-M   'P 1'
#
loop_
_entity.id
_entity.type
_entity.pdbx_description
1 polymer ?
#
loop_
_entity_poly.entity_id
_entity_poly.type
_entity_poly.pdbx_seq_one_letter_code
_entity_poly.pdbx_strand_id
1 'polypeptide(L)'
;LIIVLLLVALATIDFMLENQQNIALQFLEVSSPELPISLFIVIAFILGSLLGIFIGWLITTRLRLRLMVQSNELNRYRKEIDKLRTQAVKG
;
A
#
# COMPACT_ATOMS: atom_id res chain seq x y z
N LEU A 1 5.52 -13.82 10.72
CA LEU A 1 4.36 -12.92 10.53
C LEU A 1 3.33 -13.08 11.65
N ILE A 2 2.80 -14.28 11.91
CA ILE A 2 1.78 -14.51 12.95
C ILE A 2 2.22 -13.98 14.33
N ILE A 3 3.45 -14.33 14.78
CA ILE A 3 4.00 -13.85 16.06
C ILE A 3 4.05 -12.31 16.11
N VAL A 4 4.45 -11.66 15.01
CA VAL A 4 4.50 -10.20 14.92
C VAL A 4 3.09 -9.60 15.04
N LEU A 5 2.11 -10.18 14.35
CA LEU A 5 0.71 -9.72 14.45
C LEU A 5 0.16 -9.88 15.87
N LEU A 6 0.50 -10.98 16.56
CA LEU A 6 0.12 -11.18 17.96
C LEU A 6 0.76 -10.15 18.89
N LEU A 7 2.06 -9.85 18.71
CA LEU A 7 2.75 -8.83 19.49
C LEU A 7 2.15 -7.44 19.27
N VAL A 8 1.82 -7.09 18.02
CA VAL A 8 1.13 -5.84 17.69
C VAL A 8 -0.24 -5.80 18.34
N ALA A 9 -1.03 -6.87 18.25
CA ALA A 9 -2.36 -6.93 18.87
C ALA A 9 -2.29 -6.76 20.39
N LEU A 10 -1.36 -7.45 21.07
CA LEU A 10 -1.13 -7.30 22.50
C LEU A 10 -0.73 -5.87 22.86
N ALA A 11 0.20 -5.27 22.12
CA ALA A 11 0.63 -3.89 22.34
C ALA A 11 -0.53 -2.90 22.13
N THR A 12 -1.38 -3.10 21.13
CA THR A 12 -2.57 -2.27 20.92
C THR A 12 -3.57 -2.41 22.07
N ILE A 13 -3.81 -3.63 22.56
CA ILE A 13 -4.72 -3.87 23.68
C ILE A 13 -4.19 -3.18 24.95
N ASP A 14 -2.91 -3.39 25.28
CA ASP A 14 -2.25 -2.79 26.45
C ASP A 14 -2.29 -1.26 26.37
N PHE A 15 -1.98 -0.71 25.19
CA PHE A 15 -2.10 0.73 24.91
C PHE A 15 -3.52 1.25 25.13
N MET A 16 -4.55 0.54 24.68
CA MET A 16 -5.95 0.93 24.88
C MET A 16 -6.35 0.90 26.35
N LEU A 17 -5.87 -0.09 27.11
CA LEU A 17 -6.16 -0.24 28.53
C LEU A 17 -5.48 0.83 29.39
N GLU A 18 -4.23 1.17 29.09
CA GLU A 18 -3.51 2.20 29.83
C GLU A 18 -4.04 3.61 29.50
N ASN A 19 -4.53 3.82 28.28
CA ASN A 19 -4.99 5.11 27.79
C ASN A 19 -6.53 5.17 27.65
N GLN A 20 -7.24 4.84 28.73
CA GLN A 20 -8.71 4.93 28.83
C GLN A 20 -9.23 6.35 29.11
N GLN A 21 -8.35 7.34 29.20
CA GLN A 21 -8.75 8.73 29.45
C GLN A 21 -9.56 9.28 28.28
N ASN A 22 -10.79 9.72 28.57
CA ASN A 22 -11.64 10.42 27.62
C ASN A 22 -11.13 11.85 27.42
N ILE A 23 -10.92 12.24 26.16
CA ILE A 23 -10.45 13.56 25.77
C ILE A 23 -11.26 14.01 24.55
N ALA A 24 -11.64 15.29 24.52
CA ALA A 24 -12.09 15.95 23.29
C ALA A 24 -10.88 16.52 22.53
N LEU A 25 -10.70 16.13 21.28
CA LEU A 25 -9.68 16.70 20.41
C LEU A 25 -10.18 18.03 19.84
N GLN A 26 -9.39 19.09 20.02
CA GLN A 26 -9.69 20.40 19.45
C GLN A 26 -9.01 20.54 18.07
N PHE A 27 -9.81 20.81 17.05
CA PHE A 27 -9.38 21.06 15.67
C PHE A 27 -9.80 22.47 15.25
N LEU A 28 -8.90 23.45 15.38
CA LEU A 28 -9.22 24.85 15.11
C LEU A 28 -10.48 25.28 15.89
N GLU A 29 -11.60 25.53 15.23
CA GLU A 29 -12.89 25.91 15.83
C GLU A 29 -13.83 24.73 16.11
N VAL A 30 -13.46 23.51 15.71
CA VAL A 30 -14.30 22.30 15.85
C VAL A 30 -13.70 21.36 16.88
N SER A 31 -14.51 20.86 17.81
CA SER A 31 -14.10 19.81 18.75
C SER A 31 -14.68 18.45 18.37
N SER A 32 -13.95 17.38 18.67
CA SER A 32 -14.48 16.02 18.59
C SER A 32 -15.38 15.71 19.80
N PRO A 33 -16.21 14.67 19.73
CA PRO A 33 -16.78 14.05 20.92
C PRO A 33 -15.69 13.60 21.89
N GLU A 34 -16.00 13.57 23.19
CA GLU A 34 -15.13 13.01 24.21
C GLU A 34 -15.09 11.48 24.07
N LEU A 35 -13.93 10.96 23.67
CA LEU A 35 -13.69 9.54 23.50
C LEU A 35 -12.31 9.19 24.07
N PRO A 36 -12.03 7.92 24.37
CA PRO A 36 -10.71 7.49 24.80
C PRO A 36 -9.65 7.89 23.76
N ILE A 37 -8.55 8.51 24.19
CA ILE A 37 -7.48 8.94 23.27
C ILE A 37 -6.95 7.79 22.41
N SER A 38 -6.94 6.59 22.98
CA SER A 38 -6.54 5.37 22.30
C SER A 38 -7.38 5.06 21.07
N LEU A 39 -8.69 5.34 21.09
CA LEU A 39 -9.59 5.10 19.96
C LEU A 39 -9.23 5.98 18.75
N PHE A 40 -8.94 7.26 18.97
CA PHE A 40 -8.51 8.16 17.90
C PHE A 40 -7.23 7.67 17.23
N ILE A 41 -6.25 7.23 18.04
CA ILE A 41 -4.96 6.74 17.54
C ILE A 41 -5.13 5.45 16.75
N VAL A 42 -5.95 4.51 17.21
CA VAL A 42 -6.22 3.25 16.50
C VAL A 42 -6.93 3.53 15.17
N ILE A 43 -7.94 4.41 15.14
CA ILE A 43 -8.62 4.78 13.90
C ILE A 43 -7.65 5.45 12.93
N ALA A 44 -6.83 6.40 13.38
CA ALA A 44 -5.82 7.05 12.55
C ALA A 44 -4.81 6.04 11.98
N PHE A 45 -4.38 5.06 12.78
CA PHE A 45 -3.48 3.99 12.34
C PHE A 45 -4.12 3.10 11.26
N ILE A 46 -5.38 2.71 11.43
CA ILE A 46 -6.13 1.92 10.45
C ILE A 46 -6.29 2.71 9.15
N LEU A 47 -6.76 3.95 9.23
CA LEU A 47 -6.94 4.81 8.05
C LEU A 47 -5.61 5.06 7.32
N GLY A 48 -4.54 5.35 8.06
CA GLY A 48 -3.20 5.50 7.49
C GLY A 48 -2.71 4.24 6.80
N SER A 49 -2.95 3.06 7.39
CA SER A 49 -2.58 1.77 6.79
C SER A 49 -3.37 1.49 5.50
N LEU A 50 -4.68 1.74 5.50
CA LEU A 50 -5.53 1.60 4.31
C LEU A 50 -5.08 2.55 3.19
N LEU A 51 -4.79 3.81 3.53
CA LEU A 51 -4.25 4.79 2.58
C LEU A 51 -2.89 4.35 2.03
N GLY A 52 -1.99 3.84 2.87
CA GLY A 52 -0.69 3.32 2.47
C GLY A 52 -0.81 2.15 1.47
N ILE A 53 -1.69 1.18 1.77
CA ILE A 53 -1.99 0.06 0.87
C ILE A 53 -2.56 0.58 -0.45
N PHE A 54 -3.52 1.50 -0.40
CA PHE A 54 -4.14 2.07 -1.59
C PHE A 54 -3.14 2.81 -2.49
N ILE A 55 -2.28 3.66 -1.91
CA ILE A 55 -1.22 4.35 -2.64
C ILE A 55 -0.22 3.36 -3.24
N GLY A 56 0.22 2.36 -2.45
CA GLY A 56 1.12 1.31 -2.93
C GLY A 56 0.52 0.51 -4.10
N TRP A 57 -0.77 0.19 -4.02
CA TRP A 57 -1.51 -0.47 -5.10
C TRP A 57 -1.58 0.40 -6.37
N LEU A 58 -1.85 1.70 -6.24
CA LEU A 58 -1.87 2.61 -7.39
C LEU A 58 -0.50 2.70 -8.08
N ILE A 59 0.58 2.85 -7.32
CA ILE A 59 1.95 2.93 -7.85
C ILE A 59 2.32 1.64 -8.56
N THR A 60 2.15 0.50 -7.90
CA THR A 60 2.50 -0.82 -8.46
C THR A 60 1.69 -1.15 -9.71
N THR A 61 0.42 -0.80 -9.75
CA THR A 61 -0.43 -0.98 -10.94
C THR A 61 0.09 -0.17 -12.11
N ARG A 62 0.44 1.12 -11.91
CA ARG A 62 1.02 1.95 -12.97
C ARG A 62 2.35 1.39 -13.49
N LEU A 63 3.21 0.91 -12.58
CA LEU A 63 4.49 0.31 -12.97
C LEU A 63 4.28 -0.98 -13.77
N ARG A 64 3.34 -1.84 -13.36
CA ARG A 64 2.99 -3.07 -14.10
C ARG A 64 2.48 -2.77 -15.50
N LEU A 65 1.65 -1.75 -15.67
CA LEU A 65 1.17 -1.33 -16.99
C LEU A 65 2.31 -0.88 -17.89
N ARG A 66 3.25 -0.07 -17.37
CA ARG A 66 4.44 0.36 -18.12
C ARG A 66 5.34 -0.83 -18.51
N LEU A 67 5.56 -1.76 -17.58
CA LEU A 67 6.33 -2.98 -17.83
C LEU A 67 5.66 -3.85 -18.90
N MET A 68 4.33 -3.96 -18.90
CA MET A 68 3.59 -4.70 -19.93
C MET A 68 3.77 -4.09 -21.32
N VAL A 69 3.68 -2.76 -21.43
CA VAL A 69 3.90 -2.06 -22.71
C VAL A 69 5.34 -2.26 -23.21
N GLN A 70 6.34 -2.08 -22.35
CA GLN A 70 7.75 -2.27 -22.71
C GLN A 70 8.05 -3.73 -23.11
N SER A 71 7.48 -4.71 -22.41
CA SER A 71 7.62 -6.13 -22.75
C SER A 71 7.06 -6.44 -24.14
N ASN A 72 5.92 -5.83 -24.51
CA ASN A 72 5.33 -5.98 -25.84
C ASN A 72 6.25 -5.42 -26.94
N GLU A 73 6.91 -4.28 -26.71
CA GLU A 73 7.88 -3.71 -27.67
C GLU A 73 9.13 -4.59 -27.83
N LEU A 74 9.70 -5.09 -26.73
CA LEU A 74 10.83 -6.02 -26.77
C LEU A 74 10.48 -7.30 -27.54
N ASN A 75 9.28 -7.84 -27.33
CA ASN A 75 8.79 -9.00 -28.07
C ASN A 75 8.63 -8.72 -29.57
N ARG A 76 8.27 -7.48 -29.95
CA ARG A 76 8.19 -7.07 -31.36
C ARG A 76 9.58 -7.03 -32.00
N TYR A 77 10.55 -6.37 -31.38
CA TYR A 77 11.92 -6.32 -31.88
C TYR A 77 12.56 -7.70 -31.95
N ARG A 78 12.29 -8.57 -30.96
CA ARG A 78 12.76 -9.96 -30.99
C ARG A 78 12.21 -10.75 -32.17
N LYS A 79 10.93 -10.59 -32.51
CA LYS A 79 10.32 -11.22 -33.70
C LYS A 79 10.90 -10.68 -35.01
N GLU A 80 11.21 -9.40 -35.07
CA GLU A 80 11.81 -8.78 -36.25
C GLU A 80 13.22 -9.32 -36.51
N ILE A 81 14.06 -9.42 -35.47
CA ILE A 81 15.39 -10.03 -35.57
C ILE A 81 15.30 -11.49 -36.05
N ASP A 82 14.35 -12.26 -35.53
CA ASP A 82 14.18 -13.67 -35.91
C ASP A 82 13.75 -13.81 -37.38
N LYS A 83 12.89 -12.92 -37.85
CA LYS A 83 12.50 -12.83 -39.25
C LYS A 83 13.69 -12.47 -40.16
N LEU A 84 14.50 -11.48 -39.78
CA LEU A 84 15.67 -11.09 -40.56
C LEU A 84 16.72 -12.21 -40.63
N ARG A 85 16.96 -12.91 -39.51
CA ARG A 85 17.87 -14.08 -39.48
C ARG A 85 17.40 -15.20 -40.38
N THR A 86 16.11 -15.54 -40.34
CA THR A 86 15.55 -16.60 -41.19
C THR A 86 15.52 -16.26 -42.68
N GLN A 87 15.45 -14.97 -43.04
CA GLN A 87 15.60 -14.51 -44.42
C GLN A 87 17.05 -14.56 -44.89
N ALA A 88 18.00 -14.11 -44.08
CA ALA A 88 19.43 -14.11 -44.41
C ALA A 88 20.02 -15.52 -44.56
N VAL A 89 19.42 -16.55 -43.95
CA VAL A 89 19.83 -17.96 -44.10
C VAL A 89 19.21 -18.62 -45.35
N LYS A 90 18.16 -18.03 -45.93
CA LYS A 90 17.44 -18.57 -47.10
C LYS A 90 17.83 -17.94 -48.43
N GLY A 91 18.45 -16.76 -48.42
CA GLY A 91 19.01 -16.11 -49.61
C GLY A 91 20.49 -16.42 -49.77
#